data_AF-A0A8K0XGM0-F1
#
_entry.id   AF-A0A8K0XGM0-F1
#
_cell.length_a   1.000
_cell.length_b   1.000
_cell.length_c   1.000
_cell.angle_alpha   90.00
_cell.angle_beta   90.00
_cell.angle_gamma   90.00
#
_symmetry.space_group_name_H-M   'P 1'
#
loop_
_entity.id
_entity.type
_entity.pdbx_description
1 polymer ?
#
loop_
_entity_poly.entity_id
_entity_poly.type
_entity_poly.pdbx_seq_one_letter_code
_entity_poly.pdbx_strand_id
1 'polypeptide(L)'
;MQVWAILYDKVDFPDNLYHNALPLVDQAAQSKIKRFHRREDACRSLIGNLLPRVLLRKRGVARGAMTFAATETGKPYCTTPGIDPPLGFNVSHDEGVVAMAFGTGDLGPPAFNIGVDVMQLRVPPRTTLSEFVDSLTALERSIVLADVPEGEALRRFYWIWTLKEAYTKALGIGLGFDFTRIQYDVSGEQVTVDGQVARGWQFRKFEVPHSGNKYVGVAARFIGGLGTSITDLDVGSLVCYDAASFVNRAIEELD
;
A
#
# COMPACT_ATOMS: atom_id res chain seq x y z
N MET A 1 9.24 -0.52 -10.42
CA MET A 1 8.39 -0.04 -9.32
C MET A 1 9.16 -0.22 -8.03
N GLN A 2 9.01 0.67 -7.06
CA GLN A 2 9.70 0.63 -5.76
C GLN A 2 8.67 0.63 -4.64
N VAL A 3 9.00 0.04 -3.50
CA VAL A 3 8.19 0.05 -2.28
C VAL A 3 9.03 0.52 -1.11
N TRP A 4 8.55 1.53 -0.39
CA TRP A 4 9.06 1.87 0.94
C TRP A 4 8.10 1.34 1.99
N ALA A 5 8.62 0.69 3.02
CA ALA A 5 7.86 0.25 4.18
C ALA A 5 8.39 0.93 5.45
N ILE A 6 7.51 1.58 6.20
CA ILE A 6 7.83 2.19 7.48
C ILE A 6 7.34 1.25 8.58
N LEU A 7 8.28 0.80 9.40
CA LEU A 7 8.07 -0.09 10.53
C LEU A 7 7.70 0.76 11.74
N TYR A 8 6.44 0.69 12.14
CA TYR A 8 5.84 1.49 13.19
C TYR A 8 5.69 0.66 14.47
N ASP A 9 6.28 1.14 15.56
CA ASP A 9 5.97 0.71 16.91
C ASP A 9 5.44 1.92 17.70
N LYS A 10 4.37 1.72 18.46
CA LYS A 10 3.77 2.78 19.27
C LYS A 10 4.68 3.21 20.42
N VAL A 11 5.53 2.30 20.92
CA VAL A 11 6.43 2.57 22.05
C VAL A 11 7.53 3.54 21.64
N ASP A 12 7.99 3.42 20.39
CA ASP A 12 9.11 4.21 19.85
C ASP A 12 8.65 5.50 19.15
N PHE A 13 7.34 5.79 19.16
CA PHE A 13 6.77 6.95 18.47
C PHE A 13 6.08 7.93 19.43
N PRO A 14 6.86 8.78 20.13
CA PRO A 14 6.34 9.69 21.16
C PRO A 14 5.52 10.85 20.59
N ASP A 15 4.72 11.49 21.45
CA ASP A 15 3.81 12.56 21.04
C ASP A 15 4.51 13.82 20.53
N ASN A 16 5.68 14.17 21.08
CA ASN A 16 6.46 15.30 20.56
C ASN A 16 6.87 15.07 19.10
N LEU A 17 7.24 13.85 18.72
CA LEU A 17 7.61 13.51 17.34
C LEU A 17 6.41 13.69 16.40
N TYR A 18 5.23 13.23 16.81
CA TYR A 18 3.98 13.48 16.08
C TYR A 18 3.67 14.96 15.94
N HIS A 19 3.74 15.73 17.04
CA HIS A 19 3.42 17.15 17.05
C HIS A 19 4.38 17.97 16.20
N ASN A 20 5.67 17.63 16.19
CA ASN A 20 6.69 18.33 15.39
C ASN A 20 6.57 18.00 13.91
N ALA A 21 6.14 16.78 13.54
CA ALA A 21 6.00 16.38 12.15
C ALA A 21 4.64 16.76 11.53
N LEU A 22 3.59 16.96 12.34
CA LEU A 22 2.25 17.31 11.84
C LEU A 22 2.20 18.59 10.98
N PRO A 23 2.95 19.67 11.28
CA PRO A 23 3.01 20.87 10.43
C PRO A 23 3.65 20.67 9.05
N LEU A 24 4.31 19.53 8.80
CA LEU A 24 4.99 19.22 7.53
C LEU A 24 4.00 18.76 6.44
N VAL A 25 2.77 18.38 6.81
CA VAL A 25 1.71 18.00 5.87
C VAL A 25 0.71 19.14 5.67
N ASP A 26 -0.06 19.08 4.58
CA ASP A 26 -1.02 20.13 4.25
C ASP A 26 -2.18 20.22 5.28
N GLN A 27 -2.85 21.37 5.32
CA GLN A 27 -3.92 21.65 6.29
C GLN A 27 -5.09 20.65 6.21
N ALA A 28 -5.39 20.16 5.01
CA ALA A 28 -6.43 19.16 4.80
C ALA A 28 -6.04 17.81 5.44
N ALA A 29 -4.81 17.36 5.23
CA ALA A 29 -4.24 16.17 5.85
C ALA A 29 -4.16 16.34 7.38
N GLN A 30 -3.67 17.47 7.88
CA GLN A 30 -3.66 17.75 9.32
C GLN A 30 -5.05 17.63 9.95
N SER A 31 -6.06 18.20 9.29
CA SER A 31 -7.45 18.14 9.74
C SER A 31 -8.00 16.71 9.75
N LYS A 32 -7.69 15.91 8.73
CA LYS A 32 -8.05 14.49 8.66
C LYS A 32 -7.36 13.68 9.76
N ILE A 33 -6.05 13.87 9.94
CA ILE A 33 -5.24 13.15 10.91
C ILE A 33 -5.74 13.40 12.35
N LYS A 34 -6.07 14.64 12.69
CA LYS A 34 -6.60 15.02 14.01
C LYS A 34 -7.99 14.44 14.33
N ARG A 35 -8.72 13.92 13.33
CA ARG A 35 -10.05 13.31 13.51
C ARG A 35 -10.00 11.82 13.86
N PHE A 36 -8.84 11.17 13.74
CA PHE A 36 -8.73 9.77 14.16
C PHE A 36 -8.94 9.65 15.67
N HIS A 37 -9.81 8.72 16.05
CA HIS A 37 -10.06 8.41 17.46
C HIS A 37 -8.87 7.69 18.10
N ARG A 38 -8.23 6.78 17.35
CA ARG A 38 -7.05 6.04 17.80
C ARG A 38 -5.78 6.78 17.40
N ARG A 39 -4.85 6.87 18.34
CA ARG A 39 -3.56 7.57 18.16
C ARG A 39 -2.71 6.92 17.08
N GLU A 40 -2.74 5.59 17.01
CA GLU A 40 -1.98 4.78 16.07
C GLU A 40 -2.44 5.02 14.63
N ASP A 41 -3.74 5.21 14.41
CA ASP A 41 -4.28 5.57 13.10
C ASP A 41 -3.83 6.97 12.67
N ALA A 42 -3.79 7.93 13.61
CA ALA A 42 -3.23 9.25 13.35
C ALA A 42 -1.74 9.19 12.99
N CYS A 43 -0.93 8.38 13.70
CA CYS A 43 0.48 8.14 13.37
C CYS A 43 0.66 7.58 11.96
N ARG A 44 -0.04 6.47 11.65
CA ARG A 44 0.05 5.81 10.35
C ARG A 44 -0.36 6.74 9.22
N SER A 45 -1.42 7.52 9.43
CA SER A 45 -1.86 8.51 8.46
C SER A 45 -0.86 9.66 8.28
N LEU A 46 -0.22 10.13 9.36
CA LEU A 46 0.86 11.12 9.26
C LEU A 46 2.05 10.58 8.47
N ILE A 47 2.56 9.39 8.83
CA ILE A 47 3.67 8.72 8.13
C ILE A 47 3.33 8.54 6.64
N GLY A 48 2.11 8.09 6.34
CA GLY A 48 1.61 7.93 4.97
C GLY A 48 1.65 9.22 4.15
N ASN A 49 1.40 10.38 4.78
CA ASN A 49 1.48 11.69 4.13
C ASN A 49 2.92 12.23 4.01
N LEU A 50 3.83 11.80 4.88
CA LEU A 50 5.25 12.19 4.83
C LEU A 50 6.02 11.41 3.76
N LEU A 51 5.68 10.14 3.51
CA LEU A 51 6.31 9.28 2.51
C LEU A 51 6.50 9.94 1.12
N PRO A 52 5.45 10.46 0.45
CA PRO A 52 5.62 11.10 -0.85
C PRO A 52 6.38 12.44 -0.76
N ARG A 53 6.30 13.16 0.37
CA ARG A 53 7.02 14.43 0.58
C ARG A 53 8.53 14.20 0.71
N VAL A 54 8.94 13.21 1.50
CA VAL A 54 10.35 12.80 1.61
C VAL A 54 10.86 12.30 0.26
N LEU A 55 10.06 11.55 -0.50
CA LEU A 55 10.44 11.15 -1.86
C LEU A 55 10.67 12.36 -2.79
N LEU A 56 9.79 13.35 -2.78
CA LEU A 56 9.96 14.58 -3.56
C LEU A 56 11.19 15.38 -3.09
N ARG A 57 11.45 15.42 -1.77
CA ARG A 57 12.66 16.08 -1.22
C ARG A 57 13.94 15.42 -1.74
N LYS A 58 13.99 14.09 -1.77
CA LYS A 58 15.10 13.33 -2.37
C LYS A 58 15.27 13.60 -3.88
N ARG A 59 14.21 14.06 -4.56
CA ARG A 59 14.26 14.52 -5.96
C ARG A 59 14.61 16.01 -6.10
N GLY A 60 15.03 16.67 -5.02
CA GLY A 60 15.44 18.07 -5.03
C GLY A 60 14.29 19.08 -4.92
N VAL A 61 13.06 18.63 -4.69
CA VAL A 61 11.91 19.53 -4.57
C VAL A 61 11.89 20.16 -3.17
N ALA A 62 11.77 21.48 -3.10
CA ALA A 62 11.55 22.19 -1.85
C ALA A 62 10.13 21.96 -1.33
N ARG A 63 9.94 21.82 0.00
CA ARG A 63 8.61 21.58 0.61
C ARG A 63 7.56 22.58 0.14
N GLY A 64 7.89 23.87 0.10
CA GLY A 64 6.96 24.93 -0.31
C GLY A 64 6.45 24.81 -1.76
N ALA A 65 7.14 24.04 -2.61
CA ALA A 65 6.70 23.77 -3.98
C ALA A 65 5.88 22.46 -4.10
N MET A 66 5.90 21.61 -3.07
CA MET A 66 5.21 20.32 -3.10
C MET A 66 3.70 20.53 -3.04
N THR A 67 3.00 20.04 -4.06
CA THR A 67 1.55 20.07 -4.13
C THR A 67 1.00 18.68 -4.41
N PHE A 68 -0.16 18.42 -3.80
CA PHE A 68 -0.90 17.17 -3.91
C PHE A 68 -2.37 17.47 -4.09
N ALA A 69 -3.08 16.55 -4.74
CA ALA A 69 -4.53 16.57 -4.86
C ALA A 69 -5.08 15.16 -4.62
N ALA A 70 -6.40 15.03 -4.63
CA ALA A 70 -7.07 13.74 -4.58
C ALA A 70 -8.07 13.64 -5.73
N THR A 71 -8.25 12.44 -6.25
CA THR A 71 -9.34 12.12 -7.19
C THR A 71 -10.70 12.22 -6.48
N GLU A 72 -11.79 12.16 -7.24
CA GLU A 72 -13.17 12.16 -6.70
C GLU A 72 -13.41 11.03 -5.67
N THR A 73 -12.74 9.90 -5.85
CA THR A 73 -12.79 8.74 -4.94
C THR A 73 -11.77 8.81 -3.80
N GLY A 74 -11.00 9.90 -3.71
CA GLY A 74 -10.07 10.16 -2.62
C GLY A 74 -8.66 9.59 -2.81
N LYS A 75 -8.34 8.98 -3.96
CA LYS A 75 -6.96 8.53 -4.25
C LYS A 75 -6.03 9.75 -4.39
N PRO A 76 -4.99 9.89 -3.56
CA PRO A 76 -4.07 11.02 -3.62
C PRO A 76 -3.13 10.92 -4.83
N TYR A 77 -2.69 12.07 -5.34
CA TYR A 77 -1.71 12.16 -6.41
C TYR A 77 -0.87 13.45 -6.33
N CYS A 78 0.31 13.40 -6.95
CA CYS A 78 1.25 14.51 -6.97
C CYS A 78 0.85 15.52 -8.06
N THR A 79 0.72 16.80 -7.69
CA THR A 79 0.47 17.92 -8.62
C THR A 79 1.66 18.89 -8.68
N THR A 80 2.77 18.53 -8.04
CA THR A 80 4.00 19.33 -8.01
C THR A 80 4.47 19.61 -9.44
N PRO A 81 4.69 20.88 -9.81
CA PRO A 81 5.09 21.23 -11.17
C PRO A 81 6.53 20.79 -11.46
N GLY A 82 6.81 20.46 -12.72
CA GLY A 82 8.17 20.14 -13.17
C GLY A 82 8.71 18.77 -12.75
N ILE A 83 7.86 17.88 -12.23
CA ILE A 83 8.26 16.51 -11.93
C ILE A 83 8.35 15.70 -13.23
N ASP A 84 9.59 15.50 -13.68
CA ASP A 84 9.93 14.69 -14.84
C ASP A 84 10.92 13.57 -14.42
N PRO A 85 10.57 12.28 -14.60
CA PRO A 85 9.28 11.81 -15.11
C PRO A 85 8.18 11.91 -14.05
N PRO A 86 6.88 11.95 -14.44
CA PRO A 86 5.76 12.10 -13.50
C PRO A 86 5.79 11.07 -12.37
N LEU A 87 5.30 11.43 -11.20
CA LEU A 87 5.29 10.54 -10.03
C LEU A 87 3.92 9.89 -9.84
N GLY A 88 3.85 8.57 -9.99
CA GLY A 88 2.75 7.76 -9.50
C GLY A 88 3.10 7.15 -8.14
N PHE A 89 2.15 7.18 -7.20
CA PHE A 89 2.31 6.53 -5.91
C PHE A 89 0.98 6.08 -5.32
N ASN A 90 1.05 5.17 -4.36
CA ASN A 90 -0.08 4.80 -3.51
C ASN A 90 0.45 4.37 -2.14
N VAL A 91 -0.38 4.54 -1.10
CA VAL A 91 -0.02 4.23 0.29
C VAL A 91 -1.07 3.29 0.88
N SER A 92 -0.61 2.30 1.63
CA SER A 92 -1.45 1.45 2.49
C SER A 92 -0.79 1.29 3.85
N HIS A 93 -1.55 0.89 4.84
CA HIS A 93 -1.02 0.55 6.15
C HIS A 93 -1.87 -0.50 6.83
N ASP A 94 -1.23 -1.38 7.58
CA ASP A 94 -1.89 -2.29 8.51
C ASP A 94 -1.01 -2.46 9.75
N GLU A 95 -1.62 -2.31 10.92
CA GLU A 95 -0.98 -2.40 12.22
C GLU A 95 0.39 -1.71 12.32
N GLY A 96 1.49 -2.48 12.30
CA GLY A 96 2.85 -1.98 12.45
C GLY A 96 3.57 -1.60 11.15
N VAL A 97 2.90 -1.60 9.99
CA VAL A 97 3.55 -1.29 8.71
C VAL A 97 2.76 -0.22 7.93
N VAL A 98 3.46 0.80 7.45
CA VAL A 98 2.96 1.77 6.46
C VAL A 98 3.78 1.62 5.17
N ALA A 99 3.17 1.15 4.09
CA ALA A 99 3.83 0.91 2.81
C ALA A 99 3.42 1.96 1.76
N MET A 100 4.39 2.44 0.98
CA MET A 100 4.15 3.23 -0.22
C MET A 100 4.80 2.55 -1.42
N ALA A 101 4.00 2.19 -2.43
CA ALA A 101 4.52 1.88 -3.75
C ALA A 101 4.60 3.16 -4.59
N PHE A 102 5.68 3.30 -5.36
CA PHE A 102 5.87 4.43 -6.24
C PHE A 102 6.68 4.05 -7.49
N GLY A 103 6.58 4.90 -8.50
CA GLY A 103 7.31 4.76 -9.75
C GLY A 103 6.95 5.88 -10.71
N THR A 104 7.36 5.73 -11.97
CA THR A 104 6.95 6.67 -13.00
C THR A 104 5.44 6.60 -13.24
N GLY A 105 4.80 7.76 -13.36
CA GLY A 105 3.42 7.90 -13.78
C GLY A 105 3.30 7.80 -15.29
N ASP A 106 3.18 6.58 -15.81
CA ASP A 106 3.11 6.34 -17.26
C ASP A 106 1.66 6.34 -17.77
N LEU A 107 0.77 5.66 -17.06
CA LEU A 107 -0.61 5.39 -17.48
C LEU A 107 -1.61 5.65 -16.36
N GLY A 108 -2.83 6.05 -16.73
CA GLY A 108 -3.92 6.38 -15.81
C GLY A 108 -3.79 7.76 -15.12
N PRO A 109 -3.40 8.85 -15.80
CA PRO A 109 -3.37 10.16 -15.18
C PRO A 109 -4.78 10.58 -14.68
N PRO A 110 -4.88 11.47 -13.69
CA PRO A 110 -3.78 12.21 -13.06
C PRO A 110 -3.13 11.47 -11.88
N ALA A 111 -3.78 10.42 -11.35
CA ALA A 111 -3.30 9.71 -10.17
C ALA A 111 -2.37 8.53 -10.46
N PHE A 112 -2.29 8.15 -11.73
CA PHE A 112 -1.55 7.01 -12.27
C PHE A 112 -2.00 5.67 -11.68
N ASN A 113 -1.94 4.63 -12.50
CA ASN A 113 -2.39 3.30 -12.13
C ASN A 113 -1.31 2.55 -11.34
N ILE A 114 -1.00 3.07 -10.13
CA ILE A 114 -0.16 2.43 -9.12
C ILE A 114 -0.99 2.26 -7.84
N GLY A 115 -0.90 1.09 -7.23
CA GLY A 115 -1.59 0.72 -5.99
C GLY A 115 -0.71 -0.16 -5.12
N VAL A 116 -0.93 -0.14 -3.81
CA VAL A 116 -0.26 -1.05 -2.88
C VAL A 116 -1.23 -1.46 -1.79
N ASP A 117 -1.11 -2.69 -1.33
CA ASP A 117 -1.69 -3.11 -0.07
C ASP A 117 -0.69 -3.92 0.75
N VAL A 118 -0.84 -3.87 2.07
CA VAL A 118 -0.03 -4.59 3.04
C VAL A 118 -0.90 -5.00 4.21
N MET A 119 -0.79 -6.25 4.65
CA MET A 119 -1.61 -6.82 5.72
C MET A 119 -0.78 -7.73 6.62
N GLN A 120 -1.03 -7.67 7.92
CA GLN A 120 -0.48 -8.61 8.90
C GLN A 120 -1.10 -9.99 8.73
N LEU A 121 -0.27 -11.04 8.69
CA LEU A 121 -0.74 -12.41 8.74
C LEU A 121 -1.26 -12.75 10.14
N ARG A 122 -2.58 -12.70 10.32
CA ARG A 122 -3.27 -13.15 11.53
C ARG A 122 -4.67 -13.61 11.21
N VAL A 123 -5.17 -14.62 11.93
CA VAL A 123 -6.61 -14.90 11.94
C VAL A 123 -7.27 -13.91 12.90
N PRO A 124 -8.34 -13.19 12.52
CA PRO A 124 -9.05 -12.32 13.44
C PRO A 124 -9.48 -13.06 14.71
N PRO A 125 -9.41 -12.41 15.89
CA PRO A 125 -9.89 -13.03 17.13
C PRO A 125 -11.35 -13.45 16.99
N ARG A 126 -11.68 -14.66 17.48
CA ARG A 126 -13.05 -15.23 17.45
C ARG A 126 -13.56 -15.59 16.05
N THR A 127 -12.68 -15.79 15.08
CA THR A 127 -13.01 -16.28 13.73
C THR A 127 -12.12 -17.48 13.41
N THR A 128 -12.61 -18.43 12.63
CA THR A 128 -11.80 -19.52 12.07
C THR A 128 -11.25 -19.16 10.70
N LEU A 129 -10.16 -19.80 10.25
CA LEU A 129 -9.67 -19.59 8.89
C LEU A 129 -10.76 -19.93 7.84
N SER A 130 -11.58 -20.95 8.10
CA SER A 130 -12.67 -21.36 7.19
C SER A 130 -13.74 -20.27 7.02
N GLU A 131 -14.12 -19.59 8.10
CA GLU A 131 -15.06 -18.45 8.04
C GLU A 131 -14.40 -17.23 7.39
N PHE A 132 -13.11 -17.03 7.64
CA PHE A 132 -12.38 -15.88 7.12
C PHE A 132 -12.30 -15.90 5.58
N VAL A 133 -12.17 -17.09 4.99
CA VAL A 133 -12.13 -17.28 3.53
C VAL A 133 -13.52 -17.23 2.87
N ASP A 134 -14.63 -17.13 3.61
CA ASP A 134 -15.99 -17.02 3.02
C ASP A 134 -16.17 -15.77 2.14
N SER A 135 -15.33 -14.76 2.34
CA SER A 135 -15.26 -13.55 1.51
C SER A 135 -14.65 -13.77 0.11
N LEU A 136 -14.06 -14.93 -0.14
CA LEU A 136 -13.41 -15.29 -1.41
C LEU A 136 -14.38 -16.00 -2.37
N THR A 137 -14.05 -16.00 -3.66
CA THR A 137 -14.79 -16.79 -4.65
C THR A 137 -14.60 -18.29 -4.42
N ALA A 138 -15.52 -19.14 -4.93
CA ALA A 138 -15.42 -20.59 -4.76
C ALA A 138 -14.08 -21.18 -5.26
N LEU A 139 -13.55 -20.65 -6.38
CA LEU A 139 -12.25 -21.03 -6.91
C LEU A 139 -11.12 -20.69 -5.92
N GLU A 140 -11.07 -19.46 -5.45
CA GLU A 140 -10.07 -18.98 -4.51
C GLU A 140 -10.13 -19.74 -3.17
N ARG A 141 -11.33 -20.02 -2.67
CA ARG A 141 -11.53 -20.84 -1.48
C ARG A 141 -10.94 -22.23 -1.65
N SER A 142 -11.15 -22.87 -2.80
CA SER A 142 -10.61 -24.20 -3.08
C SER A 142 -9.07 -24.21 -3.11
N ILE A 143 -8.45 -23.13 -3.59
CA ILE A 143 -6.99 -22.96 -3.64
C ILE A 143 -6.42 -22.70 -2.25
N VAL A 144 -7.11 -21.89 -1.44
CA VAL A 144 -6.70 -21.57 -0.07
C VAL A 144 -6.85 -22.78 0.85
N LEU A 145 -7.97 -23.48 0.77
CA LEU A 145 -8.32 -24.65 1.60
C LEU A 145 -7.84 -25.98 1.01
N ALA A 146 -6.90 -25.95 0.06
CA ALA A 146 -6.20 -27.16 -0.38
C ALA A 146 -5.49 -27.84 0.81
N ASP A 147 -5.05 -29.09 0.64
CA ASP A 147 -4.34 -29.85 1.69
C ASP A 147 -2.94 -29.25 1.98
N VAL A 148 -2.92 -28.16 2.75
CA VAL A 148 -1.73 -27.39 3.14
C VAL A 148 -1.82 -26.97 4.61
N PRO A 149 -0.68 -26.70 5.27
CA PRO A 149 -0.69 -26.18 6.64
C PRO A 149 -1.48 -24.87 6.77
N GLU A 150 -2.13 -24.67 7.90
CA GLU A 150 -2.98 -23.49 8.17
C GLU A 150 -2.24 -22.15 7.92
N GLY A 151 -0.97 -22.07 8.30
CA GLY A 151 -0.15 -20.88 8.05
C GLY A 151 0.06 -20.56 6.58
N GLU A 152 0.13 -21.59 5.72
CA GLU A 152 0.23 -21.41 4.26
C GLU A 152 -1.13 -21.02 3.67
N ALA A 153 -2.22 -21.63 4.14
CA ALA A 153 -3.57 -21.26 3.74
C ALA A 153 -3.87 -19.77 4.09
N LEU A 154 -3.52 -19.34 5.31
CA LEU A 154 -3.62 -17.94 5.73
C LEU A 154 -2.79 -17.02 4.83
N ARG A 155 -1.56 -17.42 4.49
CA ARG A 155 -0.69 -16.65 3.61
C ARG A 155 -1.29 -16.51 2.20
N ARG A 156 -1.85 -17.58 1.64
CA ARG A 156 -2.57 -17.55 0.34
C ARG A 156 -3.78 -16.63 0.38
N PHE A 157 -4.58 -16.69 1.44
CA PHE A 157 -5.71 -15.76 1.63
C PHE A 157 -5.24 -14.31 1.54
N TYR A 158 -4.20 -13.94 2.29
CA TYR A 158 -3.71 -12.57 2.29
C TYR A 158 -3.03 -12.17 0.98
N TRP A 159 -2.42 -13.11 0.24
CA TRP A 159 -1.97 -12.83 -1.12
C TRP A 159 -3.13 -12.47 -2.05
N ILE A 160 -4.25 -13.19 -1.96
CA ILE A 160 -5.46 -12.89 -2.71
C ILE A 160 -6.01 -11.52 -2.31
N TRP A 161 -6.16 -11.28 -1.01
CA TRP A 161 -6.69 -10.04 -0.49
C TRP A 161 -5.87 -8.82 -0.90
N THR A 162 -4.56 -8.84 -0.59
CA THR A 162 -3.66 -7.72 -0.86
C THR A 162 -3.52 -7.47 -2.36
N LEU A 163 -3.57 -8.50 -3.21
CA LEU A 163 -3.57 -8.30 -4.66
C LEU A 163 -4.83 -7.58 -5.13
N LYS A 164 -6.01 -8.00 -4.67
CA LYS A 164 -7.30 -7.36 -5.02
C LYS A 164 -7.33 -5.91 -4.57
N GLU A 165 -6.94 -5.64 -3.32
CA GLU A 165 -6.86 -4.28 -2.77
C GLU A 165 -5.83 -3.41 -3.51
N ALA A 166 -4.65 -3.94 -3.81
CA ALA A 166 -3.64 -3.20 -4.55
C ALA A 166 -4.13 -2.86 -5.97
N TYR A 167 -4.83 -3.79 -6.62
CA TYR A 167 -5.43 -3.57 -7.94
C TYR A 167 -6.51 -2.48 -7.93
N THR A 168 -7.47 -2.56 -7.01
CA THR A 168 -8.56 -1.56 -6.92
C THR A 168 -8.04 -0.19 -6.50
N LYS A 169 -7.07 -0.12 -5.58
CA LYS A 169 -6.34 1.11 -5.24
C LYS A 169 -5.57 1.67 -6.44
N ALA A 170 -5.00 0.80 -7.28
CA ALA A 170 -4.34 1.25 -8.51
C ALA A 170 -5.34 1.88 -9.48
N LEU A 171 -6.53 1.31 -9.64
CA LEU A 171 -7.60 1.88 -10.45
C LEU A 171 -8.24 3.14 -9.85
N GLY A 172 -8.11 3.36 -8.53
CA GLY A 172 -8.77 4.46 -7.84
C GLY A 172 -10.28 4.27 -7.72
N ILE A 173 -10.76 3.03 -7.83
CA ILE A 173 -12.17 2.68 -7.58
C ILE A 173 -12.25 2.34 -6.09
N GLY A 174 -12.88 3.22 -5.31
CA GLY A 174 -12.88 3.15 -3.84
C GLY A 174 -13.65 1.96 -3.26
N LEU A 175 -14.05 2.09 -2.00
CA LEU A 175 -14.89 1.10 -1.30
C LEU A 175 -16.20 0.89 -2.09
N GLY A 176 -16.46 -0.35 -2.51
CA GLY A 176 -17.66 -0.71 -3.28
C GLY A 176 -17.40 -1.45 -4.58
N PHE A 177 -16.13 -1.64 -4.98
CA PHE A 177 -15.82 -2.59 -6.05
C PHE A 177 -16.14 -4.02 -5.59
N ASP A 178 -16.85 -4.77 -6.42
CA ASP A 178 -17.19 -6.16 -6.15
C ASP A 178 -15.96 -7.06 -6.34
N PHE A 179 -15.37 -7.50 -5.23
CA PHE A 179 -14.17 -8.34 -5.22
C PHE A 179 -14.39 -9.72 -5.83
N THR A 180 -15.64 -10.15 -6.03
CA THR A 180 -15.93 -11.40 -6.73
C THR A 180 -15.62 -11.34 -8.23
N ARG A 181 -15.53 -10.12 -8.79
CA ARG A 181 -15.15 -9.89 -10.19
C ARG A 181 -13.66 -10.11 -10.45
N ILE A 182 -12.82 -10.00 -9.42
CA ILE A 182 -11.39 -10.29 -9.51
C ILE A 182 -11.17 -11.68 -8.96
N GLN A 183 -10.46 -12.52 -9.70
CA GLN A 183 -9.99 -13.82 -9.21
C GLN A 183 -8.48 -13.89 -9.32
N TYR A 184 -7.84 -14.33 -8.25
CA TYR A 184 -6.41 -14.60 -8.25
C TYR A 184 -6.14 -16.07 -7.92
N ASP A 185 -5.64 -16.80 -8.91
CA ASP A 185 -5.04 -18.11 -8.71
C ASP A 185 -3.58 -17.95 -8.26
N VAL A 186 -3.36 -18.08 -6.94
CA VAL A 186 -2.04 -17.99 -6.31
C VAL A 186 -1.11 -19.14 -6.73
N SER A 187 -1.65 -20.29 -7.13
CA SER A 187 -0.85 -21.44 -7.57
C SER A 187 -0.39 -21.28 -9.02
N GLY A 188 -1.26 -20.77 -9.89
CA GLY A 188 -0.98 -20.51 -11.30
C GLY A 188 -0.39 -19.13 -11.59
N GLU A 189 -0.29 -18.26 -10.58
CA GLU A 189 0.14 -16.86 -10.70
C GLU A 189 -0.67 -16.12 -11.80
N GLN A 190 -2.00 -16.29 -11.77
CA GLN A 190 -2.91 -15.74 -12.77
C GLN A 190 -4.00 -14.89 -12.13
N VAL A 191 -4.18 -13.67 -12.64
CA VAL A 191 -5.28 -12.77 -12.26
C VAL A 191 -6.26 -12.64 -13.42
N THR A 192 -7.54 -12.84 -13.14
CA THR A 192 -8.63 -12.52 -14.06
C THR A 192 -9.57 -11.47 -13.46
N VAL A 193 -10.16 -10.67 -14.34
CA VAL A 193 -11.21 -9.70 -14.03
C VAL A 193 -12.36 -9.94 -14.99
N ASP A 194 -13.56 -10.20 -14.46
CA ASP A 194 -14.74 -10.59 -15.23
C ASP A 194 -14.47 -11.79 -16.17
N GLY A 195 -13.69 -12.76 -15.69
CA GLY A 195 -13.30 -13.95 -16.45
C GLY A 195 -12.23 -13.74 -17.52
N GLN A 196 -11.68 -12.52 -17.66
CA GLN A 196 -10.60 -12.22 -18.62
C GLN A 196 -9.27 -11.97 -17.92
N VAL A 197 -8.16 -12.42 -18.51
CA VAL A 197 -6.81 -12.15 -17.98
C VAL A 197 -6.60 -10.65 -17.82
N ALA A 198 -6.10 -10.22 -16.65
CA ALA A 198 -5.82 -8.83 -16.32
C ALA A 198 -4.58 -8.29 -17.08
N ARG A 199 -4.68 -8.18 -18.41
CA ARG A 199 -3.57 -7.79 -19.29
C ARG A 199 -3.06 -6.38 -18.99
N GLY A 200 -1.76 -6.19 -19.18
CA GLY A 200 -1.04 -4.94 -18.95
C GLY A 200 -0.76 -4.64 -17.48
N TRP A 201 -1.06 -5.56 -16.58
CA TRP A 201 -0.81 -5.40 -15.14
C TRP A 201 0.45 -6.11 -14.68
N GLN A 202 1.19 -5.41 -13.84
CA GLN A 202 2.32 -5.92 -13.09
C GLN A 202 1.95 -5.94 -11.60
N PHE A 203 2.06 -7.09 -10.98
CA PHE A 203 1.91 -7.30 -9.55
C PHE A 203 3.26 -7.73 -8.98
N ARG A 204 3.63 -7.14 -7.84
CA ARG A 204 4.88 -7.42 -7.14
C ARG A 204 4.58 -7.74 -5.67
N LYS A 205 4.81 -8.99 -5.29
CA LYS A 205 4.64 -9.51 -3.93
C LYS A 205 5.83 -9.15 -3.07
N PHE A 206 5.59 -8.87 -1.79
CA PHE A 206 6.65 -8.63 -0.82
C PHE A 206 6.21 -9.01 0.59
N GLU A 207 7.18 -9.44 1.39
CA GLU A 207 6.95 -9.77 2.80
C GLU A 207 7.76 -8.81 3.68
N VAL A 208 7.20 -8.43 4.83
CA VAL A 208 7.86 -7.57 5.81
C VAL A 208 7.73 -8.21 7.19
N PRO A 209 8.82 -8.65 7.84
CA PRO A 209 8.78 -9.01 9.25
C PRO A 209 8.88 -7.76 10.13
N HIS A 210 8.06 -7.67 11.18
CA HIS A 210 8.14 -6.57 12.15
C HIS A 210 7.58 -6.96 13.52
N SER A 211 8.31 -6.66 14.60
CA SER A 211 7.95 -6.95 16.00
C SER A 211 7.39 -8.37 16.22
N GLY A 212 8.04 -9.38 15.64
CA GLY A 212 7.64 -10.80 15.74
C GLY A 212 6.45 -11.21 14.86
N ASN A 213 5.87 -10.28 14.11
CA ASN A 213 4.78 -10.52 13.18
C ASN A 213 5.29 -10.57 11.74
N LYS A 214 4.51 -11.24 10.88
CA LYS A 214 4.75 -11.27 9.43
C LYS A 214 3.67 -10.49 8.71
N TYR A 215 4.08 -9.73 7.71
CA TYR A 215 3.19 -8.99 6.82
C TYR A 215 3.44 -9.45 5.40
N VAL A 216 2.38 -9.49 4.59
CA VAL A 216 2.47 -9.66 3.14
C VAL A 216 1.86 -8.44 2.47
N GLY A 217 2.38 -8.09 1.30
CA GLY A 217 1.87 -6.97 0.55
C GLY A 217 2.10 -7.11 -0.95
N VAL A 218 1.20 -6.50 -1.72
CA VAL A 218 1.27 -6.49 -3.18
C VAL A 218 1.30 -5.06 -3.65
N ALA A 219 2.25 -4.74 -4.52
CA ALA A 219 2.24 -3.51 -5.30
C ALA A 219 1.74 -3.84 -6.71
N ALA A 220 0.75 -3.08 -7.19
CA ALA A 220 0.16 -3.22 -8.51
C ALA A 220 0.48 -1.99 -9.38
N ARG A 221 0.84 -2.21 -10.63
CA ARG A 221 1.07 -1.15 -11.61
C ARG A 221 0.54 -1.55 -12.98
N PHE A 222 -0.19 -0.65 -13.62
CA PHE A 222 -0.52 -0.81 -15.04
C PHE A 222 0.65 -0.31 -15.90
N ILE A 223 1.18 -1.20 -16.72
CA ILE A 223 2.31 -0.95 -17.64
C ILE A 223 1.88 -1.03 -19.11
N GLY A 224 0.61 -1.37 -19.39
CA GLY A 224 0.11 -1.58 -20.74
C GLY A 224 0.61 -2.87 -21.38
N GLY A 225 0.25 -3.09 -22.65
CA GLY A 225 0.60 -4.31 -23.38
C GLY A 225 -0.31 -5.50 -23.10
N LEU A 226 0.11 -6.69 -23.56
CA LEU A 226 -0.73 -7.89 -23.59
C LEU A 226 -0.46 -8.89 -22.46
N GLY A 227 0.66 -8.74 -21.74
CA GLY A 227 1.06 -9.65 -20.67
C GLY A 227 0.54 -9.23 -19.30
N THR A 228 0.48 -10.18 -18.38
CA THR A 228 0.32 -9.96 -16.94
C THR A 228 1.51 -10.59 -16.26
N SER A 229 2.11 -9.92 -15.27
CA SER A 229 3.21 -10.51 -14.50
C SER A 229 2.92 -10.43 -13.02
N ILE A 230 3.04 -11.56 -12.33
CA ILE A 230 3.03 -11.63 -10.87
C ILE A 230 4.36 -12.25 -10.47
N THR A 231 5.15 -11.50 -9.70
CA THR A 231 6.45 -11.95 -9.22
C THR A 231 6.68 -11.38 -7.84
N ASP A 232 7.70 -11.85 -7.14
CA ASP A 232 8.21 -11.14 -5.97
C ASP A 232 8.87 -9.81 -6.38
N LEU A 233 8.98 -8.87 -5.45
CA LEU A 233 9.77 -7.65 -5.64
C LEU A 233 11.23 -8.00 -5.88
N ASP A 234 11.83 -7.31 -6.85
CA ASP A 234 13.26 -7.45 -7.15
C ASP A 234 14.10 -7.02 -5.94
N VAL A 235 15.25 -7.67 -5.76
CA VAL A 235 16.19 -7.33 -4.68
C VAL A 235 16.52 -5.83 -4.72
N GLY A 236 16.39 -5.17 -3.57
CA GLY A 236 16.62 -3.72 -3.44
C GLY A 236 15.43 -2.83 -3.82
N SER A 237 14.33 -3.39 -4.33
CA SER A 237 13.10 -2.63 -4.63
C SER A 237 12.19 -2.42 -3.42
N LEU A 238 12.40 -3.17 -2.34
CA LEU A 238 11.79 -2.93 -1.04
C LEU A 238 12.82 -2.29 -0.11
N VAL A 239 12.49 -1.12 0.44
CA VAL A 239 13.32 -0.45 1.45
C VAL A 239 12.52 -0.24 2.71
N CYS A 240 13.02 -0.77 3.83
CA CYS A 240 12.39 -0.63 5.13
C CYS A 240 13.07 0.48 5.95
N TYR A 241 12.28 1.27 6.66
CA TYR A 241 12.74 2.28 7.59
C TYR A 241 12.04 2.13 8.94
N ASP A 242 12.75 2.38 10.02
CA ASP A 242 12.14 2.62 11.32
C ASP A 242 11.33 3.93 11.30
N ALA A 243 10.13 3.92 11.91
CA ALA A 243 9.21 5.06 11.91
C ALA A 243 9.79 6.29 12.60
N ALA A 244 10.42 6.12 13.77
CA ALA A 244 10.94 7.25 14.53
C ALA A 244 12.07 7.94 13.77
N SER A 245 13.00 7.14 13.25
CA SER A 245 14.13 7.59 12.44
C SER A 245 13.69 8.25 11.14
N PHE A 246 12.70 7.66 10.45
CA PHE A 246 12.13 8.22 9.22
C PHE A 246 11.49 9.59 9.48
N VAL A 247 10.71 9.73 10.55
CA VAL A 247 10.00 10.98 10.85
C VAL A 247 10.94 12.06 11.37
N ASN A 248 11.95 11.73 12.18
CA ASN A 248 12.99 12.69 12.57
C ASN A 248 13.71 13.26 11.35
N ARG A 249 14.11 12.41 10.40
CA ARG A 249 14.70 12.86 9.13
C ARG A 249 13.73 13.72 8.32
N ALA A 250 12.45 13.36 8.29
CA ALA A 250 11.45 14.16 7.60
C ALA A 250 11.34 15.57 8.22
N ILE A 251 11.44 15.69 9.55
CA ILE A 251 11.50 17.00 10.23
C ILE A 251 12.75 17.76 9.78
N GLU A 252 13.95 17.16 9.87
CA GLU A 252 15.20 17.83 9.49
C GLU A 252 15.24 18.28 8.02
N GLU A 253 14.69 17.47 7.09
CA GLU A 253 14.80 17.72 5.66
C GLU A 253 13.66 18.59 5.09
N LEU A 254 12.52 18.65 5.78
CA LEU A 254 11.32 19.35 5.33
C LEU A 254 10.97 20.58 6.17
N ASP A 255 11.58 20.83 7.33
CA ASP A 255 11.32 22.06 8.08
C ASP A 255 11.64 23.32 7.25
#